data_AF-A0A0G1XYY2-F1
#
_entry.id   AF-A0A0G1XYY2-F1
#
_cell.length_a   1.000
_cell.length_b   1.000
_cell.length_c   1.000
_cell.angle_alpha   90.00
_cell.angle_beta   90.00
_cell.angle_gamma   90.00
#
_symmetry.space_group_name_H-M   'P 1'
#
loop_
_entity.id
_entity.type
_entity.pdbx_description
1 polymer ?
#
loop_
_entity_poly.entity_id
_entity_poly.type
_entity_poly.pdbx_seq_one_letter_code
_entity_poly.pdbx_strand_id
1 'polypeptide(L)'
;MIYLEIETIVTELLLRYHLKNENSLIHQVLFNSARAALAKNHLNEIPGAFSTEKNWGTHFFWGLDEKGHRVRMFLNNFNSLRSADGEFEYLWTSAGVAEALRAKRIFPGMALCYIIVSLYYGMKCLGGFSQVNDLTMTKSAWQKLLRAVGDNEEADAVEHVQTKELGGDGMVLAYLEDREHRITPGSSFDLILHEESTTYDKHTPEAIIAAVNLHDKIFDK
;
A
#
# COMPACT_ATOMS: atom_id res chain seq x y z
N MET A 1 -1.35 12.31 17.79
CA MET A 1 -1.49 11.39 16.65
C MET A 1 -1.16 9.99 17.16
N ILE A 2 -2.08 9.03 17.04
CA ILE A 2 -1.82 7.63 17.39
C ILE A 2 -1.36 6.95 16.10
N TYR A 3 -0.16 6.37 16.11
CA TYR A 3 0.35 5.61 14.98
C TYR A 3 -0.01 4.14 15.16
N LEU A 4 -0.78 3.60 14.22
CA LEU A 4 -1.11 2.18 14.15
C LEU A 4 -0.68 1.65 12.80
N GLU A 5 0.05 0.55 12.80
CA GLU A 5 0.45 -0.12 11.57
C GLU A 5 -0.77 -0.71 10.88
N ILE A 6 -0.96 -0.37 9.60
CA ILE A 6 -2.12 -0.82 8.82
C ILE A 6 -2.21 -2.35 8.76
N GLU A 7 -1.07 -3.04 8.68
CA GLU A 7 -1.02 -4.51 8.70
C GLU A 7 -1.56 -5.10 10.01
N THR A 8 -1.28 -4.45 11.14
CA THR A 8 -1.79 -4.86 12.46
C THR A 8 -3.31 -4.69 12.51
N ILE A 9 -3.83 -3.55 12.04
CA ILE A 9 -5.28 -3.31 11.94
C ILE A 9 -5.94 -4.38 11.07
N VAL A 10 -5.40 -4.61 9.88
CA VAL A 10 -5.94 -5.56 8.90
C VAL A 10 -5.87 -6.99 9.42
N THR A 11 -4.80 -7.35 10.11
CA THR A 11 -4.66 -8.66 10.77
C THR A 11 -5.77 -8.89 11.80
N GLU A 12 -6.04 -7.90 12.64
CA GLU A 12 -7.12 -7.99 13.63
C GLU A 12 -8.50 -8.05 12.97
N LEU A 13 -8.75 -7.27 11.92
CA LEU A 13 -10.01 -7.31 11.16
C LEU A 13 -10.23 -8.67 10.52
N LEU A 14 -9.19 -9.24 9.89
CA LEU A 14 -9.22 -10.58 9.31
C LEU A 14 -9.55 -11.63 10.37
N LEU A 15 -8.79 -11.66 11.46
CA LEU A 15 -8.92 -12.67 12.52
C LEU A 15 -10.27 -12.62 13.23
N ARG A 16 -10.84 -11.42 13.44
CA ARG A 16 -12.06 -11.22 14.21
C ARG A 16 -13.33 -11.32 13.37
N TYR A 17 -13.32 -10.81 12.14
CA TYR A 17 -14.56 -10.58 11.37
C TYR A 17 -14.64 -11.31 10.04
N HIS A 18 -13.51 -11.60 9.37
CA HIS A 18 -13.55 -12.09 8.00
C HIS A 18 -13.18 -13.57 7.87
N LEU A 19 -12.08 -14.03 8.48
CA LEU A 19 -11.61 -15.40 8.26
C LEU A 19 -12.66 -16.43 8.69
N LYS A 20 -13.37 -16.22 9.81
CA LYS A 20 -14.42 -17.15 10.27
C LYS A 20 -15.81 -16.89 9.69
N ASN A 21 -16.02 -15.78 9.00
CA ASN A 21 -17.32 -15.40 8.46
C ASN A 21 -17.36 -15.68 6.96
N GLU A 22 -17.86 -16.86 6.60
CA GLU A 22 -17.99 -17.30 5.21
C GLU A 22 -18.87 -16.36 4.39
N ASN A 23 -19.82 -15.66 5.00
CA ASN A 23 -20.68 -14.70 4.29
C ASN A 23 -20.01 -13.35 4.04
N SER A 24 -18.85 -13.08 4.65
CA SER A 24 -18.14 -11.82 4.39
C SER A 24 -17.54 -11.81 3.00
N LEU A 25 -17.65 -10.67 2.31
CA LEU A 25 -17.08 -10.46 0.99
C LEU A 25 -15.58 -10.76 0.95
N ILE A 26 -14.85 -10.33 1.97
CA ILE A 26 -13.41 -10.59 2.11
C ILE A 26 -13.12 -12.09 2.21
N HIS A 27 -13.89 -12.85 2.98
CA HIS A 27 -13.74 -14.31 3.04
C HIS A 27 -13.98 -14.95 1.68
N GLN A 28 -15.08 -14.56 1.04
CA GLN A 28 -15.45 -15.09 -0.28
C GLN A 28 -14.34 -14.81 -1.30
N VAL A 29 -13.79 -13.60 -1.32
CA VAL A 29 -12.69 -13.25 -2.23
C VAL A 29 -11.41 -14.05 -1.95
N LEU A 30 -11.11 -14.38 -0.69
CA LEU A 30 -9.89 -15.12 -0.36
C LEU A 30 -10.03 -16.63 -0.58
N PHE A 31 -11.17 -17.24 -0.26
CA PHE A 31 -11.30 -18.70 -0.14
C PHE A 31 -12.34 -19.34 -1.06
N ASN A 32 -13.27 -18.58 -1.65
CA ASN A 32 -14.12 -19.13 -2.71
C ASN A 32 -13.30 -19.25 -3.99
N SER A 33 -13.12 -20.45 -4.52
CA SER A 33 -12.20 -20.73 -5.65
C SER A 33 -12.47 -19.85 -6.89
N ALA A 34 -13.73 -19.61 -7.23
CA ALA A 34 -14.09 -18.78 -8.38
C ALA A 34 -13.74 -17.30 -8.14
N ARG A 35 -14.10 -16.77 -6.97
CA ARG A 35 -13.83 -15.37 -6.61
C ARG A 35 -12.33 -15.13 -6.38
N ALA A 36 -11.63 -16.06 -5.76
CA ALA A 36 -10.18 -16.00 -5.54
C ALA A 36 -9.39 -16.02 -6.85
N ALA A 37 -9.84 -16.81 -7.84
CA ALA A 37 -9.25 -16.79 -9.18
C ALA A 37 -9.44 -15.44 -9.86
N LEU A 38 -10.64 -14.86 -9.80
CA LEU A 38 -10.89 -13.50 -10.31
C LEU A 38 -10.06 -12.45 -9.57
N ALA A 39 -9.93 -12.56 -8.25
CA ALA A 39 -9.10 -11.68 -7.43
C ALA A 39 -7.64 -11.71 -7.86
N LYS A 40 -7.07 -12.90 -8.02
CA LYS A 40 -5.72 -13.06 -8.54
C LYS A 40 -5.58 -12.42 -9.92
N ASN A 41 -6.55 -12.57 -10.81
CA ASN A 41 -6.46 -12.01 -12.17
C ASN A 41 -6.57 -10.48 -12.18
N HIS A 42 -7.51 -9.90 -11.42
CA HIS A 42 -7.73 -8.46 -11.39
C HIS A 42 -6.64 -7.69 -10.62
N LEU A 43 -5.97 -8.33 -9.66
CA LEU A 43 -4.89 -7.73 -8.88
C LEU A 43 -3.49 -7.93 -9.52
N ASN A 44 -3.39 -8.72 -10.59
CA ASN A 44 -2.13 -8.88 -11.30
C ASN A 44 -1.73 -7.59 -12.04
N GLU A 45 -0.44 -7.25 -12.00
CA GLU A 45 0.14 -6.00 -12.52
C GLU A 45 -0.33 -4.72 -11.82
N ILE A 46 -0.92 -4.82 -10.63
CA ILE A 46 -1.31 -3.66 -9.82
C ILE A 46 -0.21 -3.30 -8.82
N PRO A 47 0.39 -2.09 -8.89
CA PRO A 47 1.31 -1.60 -7.87
C PRO A 47 0.72 -1.72 -6.45
N GLY A 48 1.52 -2.21 -5.51
CA GLY A 48 1.06 -2.56 -4.16
C GLY A 48 0.42 -3.96 -4.03
N ALA A 49 0.12 -4.64 -5.14
CA ALA A 49 -0.27 -6.04 -5.19
C ALA A 49 0.90 -6.92 -5.66
N PHE A 50 0.87 -7.39 -6.91
CA PHE A 50 1.89 -8.26 -7.49
C PHE A 50 1.90 -8.22 -9.02
N SER A 51 2.98 -8.73 -9.60
CA SER A 51 3.13 -8.99 -11.03
C SER A 51 3.67 -10.39 -11.25
N THR A 52 2.94 -11.16 -12.04
CA THR A 52 3.38 -12.49 -12.49
C THR A 52 4.45 -12.36 -13.57
N GLU A 53 4.32 -11.38 -14.48
CA GLU A 53 5.23 -11.22 -15.63
C GLU A 53 6.60 -10.69 -15.19
N LYS A 54 6.60 -9.62 -14.39
CA LYS A 54 7.82 -8.93 -13.92
C LYS A 54 8.33 -9.48 -12.60
N ASN A 55 7.66 -10.48 -12.04
CA ASN A 55 8.02 -11.17 -10.82
C ASN A 55 8.30 -10.19 -9.66
N TRP A 56 7.27 -9.46 -9.23
CA TRP A 56 7.31 -8.60 -8.03
C TRP A 56 6.03 -8.68 -7.19
N GLY A 57 6.09 -8.14 -5.96
CA GLY A 57 4.95 -8.10 -5.03
C GLY A 57 4.65 -9.45 -4.39
N THR A 58 3.44 -9.66 -3.88
CA THR A 58 3.02 -10.93 -3.23
C THR A 58 1.53 -11.20 -3.41
N HIS A 59 1.12 -12.47 -3.44
CA HIS A 59 -0.30 -12.83 -3.43
C HIS A 59 -0.87 -12.68 -2.01
N PHE A 60 -1.63 -11.60 -1.78
CA PHE A 60 -2.37 -11.27 -0.55
C PHE A 60 -1.56 -11.08 0.74
N PHE A 61 -0.52 -11.87 0.97
CA PHE A 61 0.28 -11.87 2.19
C PHE A 61 1.77 -12.00 1.90
N TRP A 62 2.60 -11.32 2.68
CA TRP A 62 4.04 -11.56 2.75
C TRP A 62 4.34 -12.63 3.79
N GLY A 63 5.36 -13.45 3.57
CA GLY A 63 5.99 -14.28 4.58
C GLY A 63 7.04 -13.48 5.36
N LEU A 64 7.54 -14.09 6.43
CA LEU A 64 8.64 -13.55 7.23
C LEU A 64 9.72 -14.62 7.39
N ASP A 65 10.97 -14.30 7.05
CA ASP A 65 12.10 -15.18 7.32
C ASP A 65 12.58 -15.07 8.79
N GLU A 66 13.52 -15.92 9.19
CA GLU A 66 14.09 -15.92 10.55
C GLU A 66 14.84 -14.61 10.89
N LYS A 67 15.24 -13.84 9.88
CA LYS A 67 15.91 -12.55 10.03
C LYS A 67 14.93 -11.37 10.08
N GLY A 68 13.63 -11.63 9.94
CA GLY A 68 12.59 -10.61 9.92
C GLY A 68 12.38 -9.92 8.58
N HIS A 69 12.95 -10.43 7.48
CA HIS A 69 12.72 -9.88 6.15
C HIS A 69 11.43 -10.42 5.52
N ARG A 70 10.82 -9.59 4.67
CA ARG A 70 9.64 -9.99 3.89
C ARG A 70 10.01 -10.99 2.83
N VAL A 71 9.33 -12.13 2.84
CA VAL A 71 9.44 -13.17 1.82
C VAL A 71 8.22 -13.12 0.91
N ARG A 72 8.45 -13.08 -0.39
CA ARG A 72 7.36 -13.13 -1.39
C ARG A 72 6.65 -14.46 -1.32
N MET A 73 5.32 -14.42 -1.35
CA MET A 73 4.49 -15.60 -1.34
C MET A 73 3.55 -15.67 -2.54
N PHE A 74 3.30 -16.89 -2.99
CA PHE A 74 2.46 -17.19 -4.14
C PHE A 74 1.40 -18.21 -3.75
N LEU A 75 0.14 -17.90 -4.07
CA LEU A 75 -0.91 -18.90 -4.17
C LEU A 75 -0.55 -20.00 -5.17
N ASN A 76 -0.45 -21.22 -4.66
CA ASN A 76 -0.25 -22.44 -5.40
C ASN A 76 -1.55 -23.24 -5.46
N ASN A 77 -2.18 -23.28 -6.64
CA ASN A 77 -3.44 -24.00 -6.91
C ASN A 77 -4.58 -23.73 -5.91
N PHE A 78 -4.57 -22.56 -5.25
CA PHE A 78 -5.51 -22.21 -4.17
C PHE A 78 -5.54 -23.21 -3.00
N ASN A 79 -4.48 -24.01 -2.83
CA ASN A 79 -4.32 -24.96 -1.74
C ASN A 79 -3.29 -24.50 -0.72
N SER A 80 -2.23 -23.80 -1.17
CA SER A 80 -1.19 -23.28 -0.29
C SER A 80 -0.68 -21.92 -0.74
N LEU A 81 -0.09 -21.21 0.22
CA LEU A 81 0.65 -19.98 0.03
C LEU A 81 2.14 -20.27 0.26
N ARG A 82 2.95 -20.18 -0.79
CA ARG A 82 4.33 -20.70 -0.80
C ARG A 82 5.35 -19.68 -1.31
N SER A 83 6.58 -19.67 -0.79
CA SER A 83 7.69 -18.88 -1.34
C SER A 83 8.21 -19.45 -2.67
N ALA A 84 9.02 -18.67 -3.41
CA ALA A 84 9.56 -19.12 -4.71
C ALA A 84 10.49 -20.34 -4.59
N ASP A 85 11.35 -20.35 -3.58
CA ASP A 85 12.23 -21.47 -3.22
C ASP A 85 11.48 -22.62 -2.55
N GLY A 86 10.29 -22.34 -2.03
CA GLY A 86 9.45 -23.27 -1.32
C GLY A 86 9.87 -23.60 0.10
N GLU A 87 10.78 -22.84 0.69
CA GLU A 87 11.16 -22.96 2.10
C GLU A 87 10.01 -22.61 3.04
N PHE A 88 9.14 -21.69 2.63
CA PHE A 88 7.96 -21.27 3.38
C PHE A 88 6.70 -21.74 2.68
N GLU A 89 5.86 -22.50 3.38
CA GLU A 89 4.55 -22.94 2.87
C GLU A 89 3.50 -22.94 3.99
N TYR A 90 2.34 -22.34 3.70
CA TYR A 90 1.21 -22.26 4.61
C TYR A 90 -0.05 -22.74 3.92
N LEU A 91 -0.93 -23.42 4.64
CA LEU A 91 -2.20 -23.91 4.10
C LEU A 91 -3.12 -22.74 3.72
N TRP A 92 -3.64 -22.74 2.49
CA TRP A 92 -4.59 -21.73 2.01
C TRP A 92 -6.02 -22.09 2.41
N THR A 93 -6.28 -22.05 3.70
CA THR A 93 -7.62 -22.15 4.28
C THR A 93 -7.79 -21.05 5.31
N SER A 94 -9.05 -20.73 5.65
CA SER A 94 -9.34 -19.77 6.73
C SER A 94 -8.58 -20.09 8.02
N ALA A 95 -8.54 -21.37 8.42
CA ALA A 95 -7.83 -21.81 9.61
C ALA A 95 -6.31 -21.69 9.47
N GLY A 96 -5.74 -22.12 8.34
CA GLY A 96 -4.29 -22.05 8.09
C GLY A 96 -3.78 -20.62 8.03
N VAL A 97 -4.50 -19.72 7.34
CA VAL A 97 -4.18 -18.29 7.30
C VAL A 97 -4.30 -17.67 8.69
N ALA A 98 -5.35 -17.99 9.46
CA ALA A 98 -5.51 -17.48 10.82
C ALA A 98 -4.38 -17.93 11.75
N GLU A 99 -3.94 -19.19 11.65
CA GLU A 99 -2.81 -19.72 12.41
C GLU A 99 -1.50 -18.98 12.05
N ALA A 100 -1.22 -18.82 10.75
CA ALA A 100 -0.02 -18.16 10.28
C ALA A 100 0.03 -16.66 10.68
N LEU A 101 -1.11 -15.96 10.61
CA LEU A 101 -1.23 -14.58 11.09
C LEU A 101 -0.99 -14.47 12.61
N ARG A 102 -1.62 -15.33 13.42
CA ARG A 102 -1.42 -15.34 14.88
C ARG A 102 0.03 -15.63 15.26
N ALA A 103 0.67 -16.54 14.53
CA ALA A 103 2.06 -16.87 14.69
C ALA A 103 3.02 -15.81 14.12
N LYS A 104 2.51 -14.71 13.54
CA LYS A 104 3.29 -13.66 12.87
C LYS A 104 4.25 -14.20 11.81
N ARG A 105 3.85 -15.27 11.12
CA ARG A 105 4.60 -15.89 10.03
C ARG A 105 4.24 -15.32 8.66
N ILE A 106 3.03 -14.78 8.55
CA ILE A 106 2.57 -14.03 7.39
C ILE A 106 1.96 -12.69 7.82
N PHE A 107 1.96 -11.73 6.90
CA PHE A 107 1.43 -10.38 7.11
C PHE A 107 0.67 -9.91 5.87
N PRO A 108 -0.42 -9.16 6.03
CA PRO A 108 -1.18 -8.65 4.89
C PRO A 108 -0.32 -7.84 3.92
N GLY A 109 -0.43 -8.11 2.62
CA GLY A 109 0.16 -7.30 1.57
C GLY A 109 -0.58 -5.97 1.40
N MET A 110 0.08 -4.97 0.81
CA MET A 110 -0.46 -3.61 0.72
C MET A 110 -1.81 -3.53 0.00
N ALA A 111 -2.01 -4.24 -1.10
CA ALA A 111 -3.31 -4.27 -1.78
C ALA A 111 -4.43 -4.83 -0.90
N LEU A 112 -4.16 -5.87 -0.09
CA LEU A 112 -5.13 -6.41 0.87
C LEU A 112 -5.45 -5.39 1.97
N CYS A 113 -4.43 -4.66 2.44
CA CYS A 113 -4.62 -3.57 3.39
C CYS A 113 -5.52 -2.46 2.84
N TYR A 114 -5.26 -2.02 1.60
CA TYR A 114 -6.09 -1.01 0.92
C TYR A 114 -7.52 -1.48 0.71
N ILE A 115 -7.72 -2.73 0.25
CA ILE A 115 -9.04 -3.32 0.06
C ILE A 115 -9.82 -3.29 1.37
N ILE A 116 -9.25 -3.79 2.47
CA ILE A 116 -9.98 -3.89 3.73
C ILE A 116 -10.22 -2.52 4.33
N VAL A 117 -9.18 -1.71 4.54
CA VAL A 117 -9.30 -0.44 5.29
C VAL A 117 -10.05 0.60 4.48
N SER A 118 -9.67 0.83 3.23
CA SER A 118 -10.19 1.95 2.44
C SER A 118 -11.40 1.57 1.61
N LEU A 119 -11.35 0.43 0.90
CA LEU A 119 -12.38 0.10 -0.08
C LEU A 119 -13.58 -0.61 0.55
N TYR A 120 -13.37 -1.44 1.56
CA TYR A 120 -14.42 -2.20 2.23
C TYR A 120 -14.98 -1.45 3.45
N TYR A 121 -14.11 -0.91 4.32
CA TYR A 121 -14.55 -0.13 5.49
C TYR A 121 -14.68 1.37 5.23
N GLY A 122 -14.36 1.86 4.03
CA GLY A 122 -14.58 3.26 3.64
C GLY A 122 -13.64 4.27 4.32
N MET A 123 -12.55 3.82 4.94
CA MET A 123 -11.63 4.72 5.63
C MET A 123 -10.80 5.52 4.62
N LYS A 124 -10.70 6.83 4.84
CA LYS A 124 -9.82 7.71 4.05
C LYS A 124 -8.36 7.45 4.46
N CYS A 125 -7.55 6.99 3.51
CA CYS A 125 -6.11 6.80 3.74
C CYS A 125 -5.34 8.02 3.21
N LEU A 126 -4.68 8.75 4.11
CA LEU A 126 -3.70 9.77 3.77
C LEU A 126 -2.32 9.12 3.76
N GLY A 127 -1.52 9.32 2.71
CA GLY A 127 -0.19 8.71 2.66
C GLY A 127 0.75 9.33 1.66
N GLY A 128 1.89 8.68 1.46
CA GLY A 128 2.95 9.15 0.58
C GLY A 128 2.57 9.11 -0.91
N PHE A 129 3.45 9.67 -1.74
CA PHE A 129 3.23 9.84 -3.19
C PHE A 129 2.78 8.56 -3.91
N SER A 130 3.43 7.42 -3.63
CA SER A 130 3.09 6.13 -4.26
C SER A 130 1.72 5.59 -3.86
N GLN A 131 1.27 5.85 -2.63
CA GLN A 131 -0.03 5.38 -2.14
C GLN A 131 -1.18 5.94 -2.98
N VAL A 132 -1.09 7.20 -3.42
CA VAL A 132 -2.12 7.83 -4.25
C VAL A 132 -2.36 7.05 -5.53
N ASN A 133 -1.29 6.62 -6.20
CA ASN A 133 -1.38 5.84 -7.41
C ASN A 133 -1.84 4.40 -7.12
N ASP A 134 -1.19 3.72 -6.18
CA ASP A 134 -1.43 2.31 -5.87
C ASP A 134 -2.86 2.06 -5.38
N LEU A 135 -3.37 2.90 -4.49
CA LEU A 135 -4.74 2.82 -3.97
C LEU A 135 -5.77 3.10 -5.07
N THR A 136 -5.51 4.05 -5.96
CA THR A 136 -6.40 4.35 -7.10
C THR A 136 -6.47 3.17 -8.08
N MET A 137 -5.34 2.56 -8.40
CA MET A 137 -5.29 1.38 -9.27
C MET A 137 -5.96 0.17 -8.60
N THR A 138 -5.70 -0.04 -7.30
CA THR A 138 -6.35 -1.10 -6.50
C THR A 138 -7.86 -0.91 -6.44
N LYS A 139 -8.36 0.32 -6.28
CA LYS A 139 -9.79 0.65 -6.34
C LYS A 139 -10.42 0.23 -7.66
N SER A 140 -9.81 0.61 -8.79
CA SER A 140 -10.33 0.23 -10.11
C SER A 140 -10.34 -1.29 -10.32
N ALA A 141 -9.28 -1.99 -9.88
CA ALA A 141 -9.22 -3.45 -9.93
C ALA A 141 -10.29 -4.10 -9.06
N TRP A 142 -10.49 -3.58 -7.84
CA TRP A 142 -11.50 -4.05 -6.90
C TRP A 142 -12.92 -3.89 -7.46
N GLN A 143 -13.27 -2.73 -8.00
CA GLN A 143 -14.58 -2.51 -8.62
C GLN A 143 -14.83 -3.46 -9.80
N LYS A 144 -13.82 -3.70 -10.65
CA LYS A 144 -13.93 -4.66 -11.76
C LYS A 144 -14.19 -6.07 -11.24
N LEU A 145 -13.49 -6.47 -10.18
CA LEU A 145 -13.73 -7.75 -9.53
C LEU A 145 -15.15 -7.84 -8.98
N LEU A 146 -15.62 -6.83 -8.25
CA LEU A 146 -16.96 -6.84 -7.64
C LEU A 146 -18.05 -7.00 -8.68
N ARG A 147 -17.95 -6.25 -9.80
CA ARG A 147 -18.87 -6.42 -10.93
C ARG A 147 -18.78 -7.82 -11.55
N ALA A 148 -17.57 -8.38 -11.69
CA ALA A 148 -17.38 -9.71 -12.25
C ALA A 148 -17.99 -10.84 -11.38
N VAL A 149 -18.08 -10.63 -10.06
CA VAL A 149 -18.69 -11.60 -9.13
C VAL A 149 -20.18 -11.31 -8.86
N GLY A 150 -20.75 -10.29 -9.49
CA GLY A 150 -22.17 -9.90 -9.38
C GLY A 150 -22.50 -8.91 -8.25
N ASP A 151 -21.50 -8.46 -7.48
CA ASP A 151 -21.68 -7.57 -6.33
C ASP A 151 -21.68 -6.09 -6.78
N ASN A 152 -22.65 -5.71 -7.64
CA ASN A 152 -22.71 -4.38 -8.25
C ASN A 152 -22.95 -3.26 -7.23
N GLU A 153 -23.77 -3.50 -6.21
CA GLU A 153 -24.04 -2.51 -5.15
C GLU A 153 -22.77 -2.14 -4.39
N GLU A 154 -21.94 -3.13 -4.07
CA GLU A 154 -20.63 -2.91 -3.44
C GLU A 154 -19.68 -2.16 -4.38
N ALA A 155 -19.69 -2.51 -5.68
CA ALA A 155 -18.85 -1.84 -6.67
C ALA A 155 -19.19 -0.35 -6.81
N ASP A 156 -20.49 -0.02 -6.73
CA ASP A 156 -20.98 1.35 -6.78
C ASP A 156 -20.69 2.11 -5.47
N ALA A 157 -20.80 1.45 -4.31
CA ALA A 157 -20.45 2.05 -3.02
C ALA A 157 -18.97 2.49 -2.94
N VAL A 158 -18.06 1.70 -3.53
CA VAL A 158 -16.62 2.00 -3.59
C VAL A 158 -16.32 3.26 -4.41
N GLU A 159 -17.17 3.65 -5.35
CA GLU A 159 -16.92 4.77 -6.29
C GLU A 159 -16.63 6.09 -5.56
N HIS A 160 -17.22 6.30 -4.39
CA HIS A 160 -17.06 7.54 -3.63
C HIS A 160 -15.81 7.58 -2.72
N VAL A 161 -15.10 6.46 -2.57
CA VAL A 161 -13.87 6.39 -1.76
C VAL A 161 -12.79 7.27 -2.38
N GLN A 162 -12.24 8.21 -1.60
CA GLN A 162 -11.16 9.10 -2.02
C GLN A 162 -9.81 8.38 -1.98
N THR A 163 -9.09 8.37 -3.11
CA THR A 163 -7.81 7.65 -3.25
C THR A 163 -6.65 8.55 -3.66
N LYS A 164 -6.90 9.84 -3.92
CA LYS A 164 -5.92 10.77 -4.52
C LYS A 164 -5.33 11.78 -3.54
N GLU A 165 -5.33 11.39 -2.27
CA GLU A 165 -5.10 12.32 -1.16
C GLU A 165 -3.69 12.09 -0.61
N LEU A 166 -2.83 13.08 -0.82
CA LEU A 166 -1.48 13.06 -0.30
C LEU A 166 -1.52 13.49 1.18
N GLY A 167 -0.99 12.67 2.07
CA GLY A 167 -0.76 13.01 3.48
C GLY A 167 0.47 13.87 3.64
N GLY A 168 0.51 15.02 2.95
CA GLY A 168 1.63 15.95 2.93
C GLY A 168 1.60 17.01 4.04
N ASP A 169 0.78 16.82 5.08
CA ASP A 169 0.74 17.74 6.22
C ASP A 169 2.14 17.81 6.86
N GLY A 170 2.75 19.00 6.78
CA GLY A 170 4.10 19.27 7.30
C GLY A 170 5.24 19.07 6.30
N MET A 171 4.98 18.71 5.04
CA MET A 171 6.03 18.66 4.01
C MET A 171 6.41 20.09 3.59
N VAL A 172 7.57 20.55 4.06
CA VAL A 172 8.18 21.80 3.59
C VAL A 172 8.83 21.54 2.23
N LEU A 173 8.24 22.08 1.17
CA LEU A 173 8.71 21.88 -0.21
C LEU A 173 9.95 22.69 -0.55
N ALA A 174 10.15 23.82 0.12
CA ALA A 174 11.27 24.71 -0.10
C ALA A 174 11.62 25.44 1.20
N TYR A 175 12.88 25.84 1.32
CA TYR A 175 13.33 26.72 2.39
C TYR A 175 13.86 28.01 1.77
N LEU A 176 13.70 29.12 2.49
CA LEU A 176 14.18 30.43 2.10
C LEU A 176 15.02 31.02 3.21
N GLU A 177 16.00 31.82 2.80
CA GLU A 177 16.80 32.61 3.70
C GLU A 177 16.11 33.96 3.93
N ASP A 178 15.79 34.27 5.18
CA ASP A 178 15.22 35.56 5.54
C ASP A 178 16.29 36.67 5.59
N ARG A 179 15.86 37.91 5.84
CA ARG A 179 16.76 39.07 5.93
C ARG A 179 17.76 39.01 7.09
N GLU A 180 17.54 38.13 8.05
CA GLU A 180 18.41 37.89 9.21
C GLU A 180 19.30 36.64 8.99
N HIS A 181 19.40 36.15 7.76
CA HIS A 181 20.15 34.95 7.37
C HIS A 181 19.66 33.65 8.04
N ARG A 182 18.37 33.58 8.40
CA ARG A 182 17.76 32.37 8.95
C ARG A 182 17.07 31.57 7.86
N ILE A 183 17.23 30.25 7.93
CA ILE A 183 16.51 29.31 7.06
C ILE A 183 15.10 29.14 7.62
N THR A 184 14.10 29.49 6.81
CA THR A 184 12.67 29.38 7.15
C THR A 184 11.93 28.56 6.09
N PRO A 185 10.86 27.83 6.45
CA PRO A 185 10.01 27.18 5.46
C PRO A 185 9.43 28.18 4.46
N GLY A 186 9.69 27.98 3.18
CA GLY A 186 9.10 28.77 2.10
C GLY A 186 7.65 28.37 1.89
N SER A 187 6.77 29.37 1.80
CA SER A 187 5.38 29.17 1.43
C SER A 187 5.22 29.11 -0.09
N SER A 188 4.04 28.67 -0.54
CA SER A 188 3.66 28.72 -1.96
C SER A 188 3.64 30.14 -2.51
N PHE A 189 3.35 31.17 -1.69
CA PHE A 189 3.43 32.56 -2.12
C PHE A 189 4.87 32.99 -2.38
N ASP A 190 5.80 32.55 -1.53
CA ASP A 190 7.20 32.89 -1.72
C ASP A 190 7.75 32.26 -3.01
N LEU A 191 7.39 31.01 -3.30
CA LEU A 191 7.74 30.34 -4.56
C LEU A 191 7.18 31.04 -5.81
N ILE A 192 5.99 31.65 -5.72
CA ILE A 192 5.38 32.40 -6.83
C ILE A 192 6.07 33.77 -7.02
N LEU A 193 6.50 34.40 -5.92
CA LEU A 193 7.11 35.73 -5.92
C LEU A 193 8.60 35.70 -6.25
N HIS A 194 9.28 34.58 -6.01
CA HIS A 194 10.66 34.38 -6.46
C HIS A 194 10.68 34.12 -7.97
N GLU A 195 11.15 35.10 -8.75
CA GLU A 195 11.34 35.01 -10.20
C GLU A 195 12.47 34.03 -10.64
N GLU A 196 13.01 33.24 -9.70
CA GLU A 196 14.05 32.28 -10.02
C GLU A 196 13.50 31.13 -10.87
N SER A 197 14.12 30.95 -12.03
CA SER A 197 13.78 29.92 -13.00
C SER A 197 13.94 28.53 -12.40
N THR A 198 12.86 27.89 -11.95
CA THR A 198 12.86 26.51 -11.42
C THR A 198 12.92 25.42 -12.52
N THR A 199 13.25 25.80 -13.75
CA THR A 199 13.48 24.84 -14.84
C THR A 199 14.77 24.07 -14.59
N TYR A 200 14.63 22.76 -14.47
CA TYR A 200 15.71 21.81 -14.17
C TYR A 200 16.92 21.90 -15.13
N ASP A 201 16.74 22.46 -16.31
CA ASP A 201 17.72 22.50 -17.39
C ASP A 201 18.94 23.40 -17.09
N LYS A 202 18.90 24.20 -16.02
CA LYS A 202 19.94 25.21 -15.69
C LYS A 202 20.72 24.96 -14.40
N HIS A 203 20.37 23.93 -13.61
CA HIS A 203 21.10 23.66 -12.37
C HIS A 203 22.22 22.64 -12.63
N THR A 204 23.47 23.11 -12.52
CA THR A 204 24.65 22.25 -12.64
C THR A 204 24.75 21.28 -11.46
N PRO A 205 25.49 20.15 -11.61
CA PRO A 205 25.59 19.11 -10.58
C PRO A 205 25.99 19.62 -9.19
N GLU A 206 26.68 20.76 -9.08
CA GLU A 206 27.07 21.34 -7.79
C GLU A 206 25.87 21.79 -6.94
N ALA A 207 24.77 22.25 -7.56
CA ALA A 207 23.57 22.70 -6.83
C ALA A 207 22.82 21.52 -6.18
N ILE A 208 22.82 20.36 -6.84
CA ILE A 208 22.24 19.12 -6.31
C ILE A 208 23.09 18.59 -5.14
N ILE A 209 24.41 18.63 -5.27
CA ILE A 209 25.33 18.23 -4.20
C ILE A 209 25.19 19.14 -2.97
N ALA A 210 24.97 20.44 -3.15
CA ALA A 210 24.75 21.37 -2.05
C ALA A 210 23.43 21.09 -1.30
N ALA A 211 22.35 20.76 -2.02
CA ALA A 211 21.06 20.42 -1.41
C ALA A 211 21.10 19.10 -0.64
N VAL A 212 21.81 18.09 -1.15
CA VAL A 212 22.02 16.80 -0.45
C VAL A 212 22.86 16.99 0.81
N ASN A 213 23.93 17.78 0.75
CA ASN A 213 24.75 18.07 1.93
C ASN A 213 24.03 18.92 3.00
N LEU A 214 23.03 19.71 2.59
CA LEU A 214 22.18 20.47 3.52
C LEU A 214 21.20 19.54 4.25
N HIS A 215 20.66 18.53 3.56
CA HIS A 215 19.83 17.49 4.15
C HIS A 215 20.59 16.74 5.26
N ASP A 216 21.81 16.28 5.01
CA ASP A 216 22.59 15.55 6.01
C ASP A 216 22.91 16.39 7.26
N LYS A 217 23.16 17.70 7.11
CA LYS A 217 23.39 18.61 8.24
C LYS A 217 22.14 18.92 9.09
N ILE A 218 20.95 18.82 8.51
CA ILE A 218 19.69 19.10 9.21
C ILE A 218 19.23 17.87 10.02
N PHE A 219 19.58 16.66 9.58
CA PHE A 219 19.13 15.41 10.21
C PHE A 219 20.17 14.71 11.10
N ASP A 220 21.42 15.20 11.18
CA ASP A 220 22.45 14.76 12.14
C ASP A 220 22.44 15.53 13.49
N LYS A 221 21.27 15.98 13.96
CA LYS A 221 21.08 16.56 15.31
C LYS A 221 20.00 15.87 16.11
#